data_AF-A0A0N5B9B9-F1
#
_entry.id   AF-A0A0N5B9B9-F1
#
_cell.length_a   1.000
_cell.length_b   1.000
_cell.length_c   1.000
_cell.angle_alpha   90.00
_cell.angle_beta   90.00
_cell.angle_gamma   90.00
#
_symmetry.space_group_name_H-M   'P 1'
#
loop_
_entity.id
_entity.type
_entity.pdbx_description
1 polymer ?
#
loop_
_entity_poly.entity_id
_entity_poly.type
_entity_poly.pdbx_seq_one_letter_code
_entity_poly.pdbx_strand_id
1 'polypeptide(L)'
;MISFKAFLIIEASVFSTVYATFVTLRKSESTRRKAYENVPSLAKFYYSTEDFISHGQLVGTRIKHRDINRWYGDILTSSVPESD
;
A
#
# COMPACT_ATOMS: atom_id res chain seq x y z
N MET A 1 26.41 25.58 -1.53
CA MET A 1 26.68 24.24 -0.94
C MET A 1 25.64 24.00 0.13
N ILE A 2 24.77 23.00 -0.05
CA ILE A 2 23.92 22.52 1.06
C ILE A 2 24.86 21.93 2.11
N SER A 3 24.86 22.51 3.32
CA SER A 3 25.67 21.99 4.43
C SER A 3 25.27 20.55 4.74
N PHE A 4 26.24 19.69 5.04
CA PHE A 4 26.02 18.27 5.38
C PHE A 4 24.92 18.08 6.46
N LYS A 5 24.82 19.00 7.42
CA LYS A 5 23.74 19.02 8.42
C LYS A 5 22.35 19.19 7.80
N ALA A 6 22.20 20.07 6.82
CA ALA A 6 20.92 20.27 6.13
C ALA A 6 20.54 19.05 5.29
N PHE A 7 21.53 18.39 4.66
CA PHE A 7 21.30 17.11 3.97
C PHE A 7 20.77 16.04 4.92
N LEU A 8 21.39 15.85 6.09
CA LEU A 8 20.95 14.87 7.09
C LEU A 8 19.54 15.15 7.63
N ILE A 9 19.20 16.44 7.84
CA ILE A 9 17.85 16.82 8.30
C ILE A 9 16.80 16.48 7.24
N ILE A 10 17.08 16.81 5.97
CA ILE A 10 16.19 16.49 4.86
C ILE A 10 16.01 14.97 4.76
N GLU A 11 17.11 14.22 4.79
CA GLU A 11 17.09 12.76 4.74
C GLU A 11 16.26 12.15 5.88
N ALA A 12 16.49 12.59 7.12
CA ALA A 12 15.70 12.13 8.28
C ALA A 12 14.21 12.48 8.16
N SER A 13 13.88 13.68 7.63
CA SER A 13 12.49 14.08 7.40
C SER A 13 11.81 13.23 6.31
N VAL A 14 12.53 12.88 5.24
CA VAL A 14 12.01 12.00 4.18
C VAL A 14 11.80 10.59 4.72
N PHE A 15 12.76 10.04 5.46
CA PHE A 15 12.60 8.70 6.04
C PHE A 15 11.46 8.63 7.06
N SER A 16 11.34 9.62 7.94
CA SER A 16 10.26 9.65 8.94
C SER A 16 8.88 9.78 8.30
N THR A 17 8.74 10.60 7.25
CA THR A 17 7.47 10.73 6.52
C THR A 17 7.10 9.44 5.79
N VAL A 18 8.04 8.81 5.08
CA VAL A 18 7.81 7.52 4.41
C VAL A 18 7.41 6.45 5.43
N TYR A 19 8.09 6.38 6.57
CA TYR A 19 7.76 5.42 7.63
C TYR A 19 6.37 5.67 8.22
N ALA A 20 6.01 6.92 8.50
CA ALA A 20 4.68 7.27 9.00
C ALA A 20 3.58 6.90 7.99
N THR A 21 3.79 7.16 6.70
CA THR A 21 2.88 6.73 5.64
C THR A 21 2.75 5.21 5.59
N PHE A 22 3.86 4.47 5.71
CA PHE A 22 3.82 3.01 5.75
C PHE A 22 3.01 2.48 6.95
N VAL A 23 3.25 3.01 8.15
CA VAL A 23 2.53 2.61 9.37
C VAL A 23 1.03 2.90 9.26
N THR A 24 0.65 4.06 8.70
CA THR A 24 -0.76 4.43 8.52
C THR A 24 -1.47 3.51 7.52
N LEU A 25 -0.79 3.13 6.42
CA LEU A 25 -1.30 2.14 5.46
C LEU A 25 -1.44 0.74 6.09
N ARG A 26 -0.49 0.33 6.93
CA ARG A 26 -0.55 -0.97 7.61
C ARG A 26 -1.70 -1.06 8.61
N LYS A 27 -1.99 0.04 9.32
CA LYS A 27 -3.06 0.08 10.34
C LYS A 27 -4.47 0.23 9.78
N SER A 28 -4.65 0.97 8.68
CA SER A 28 -5.99 1.38 8.21
C SER A 28 -6.27 0.88 6.81
N GLU A 29 -7.29 0.01 6.69
CA GLU A 29 -7.79 -0.46 5.40
C GLU A 29 -8.38 0.68 4.57
N SER A 30 -9.12 1.60 5.19
CA SER A 30 -9.70 2.76 4.50
C SER A 30 -8.61 3.66 3.88
N THR A 31 -7.47 3.77 4.55
CA THR A 31 -6.31 4.50 4.04
C THR A 31 -5.65 3.76 2.87
N ARG A 32 -5.53 2.42 2.95
CA ARG A 32 -5.05 1.61 1.81
C ARG A 32 -5.95 1.75 0.59
N ARG A 33 -7.27 1.72 0.79
CA ARG A 33 -8.24 1.91 -0.30
C ARG A 33 -8.09 3.28 -0.93
N LYS A 34 -8.07 4.35 -0.13
CA LYS A 34 -7.84 5.72 -0.63
C LYS A 34 -6.51 5.86 -1.36
N ALA A 35 -5.44 5.25 -0.86
CA ALA A 35 -4.14 5.24 -1.53
C ALA A 35 -4.21 4.46 -2.85
N TYR A 36 -4.92 3.33 -2.90
CA TYR A 36 -5.10 2.55 -4.12
C TYR A 36 -5.87 3.31 -5.19
N GLU A 37 -6.94 4.01 -4.81
CA GLU A 37 -7.81 4.78 -5.71
C GLU A 37 -7.15 6.08 -6.20
N ASN A 38 -6.48 6.83 -5.32
CA ASN A 38 -5.92 8.15 -5.67
C ASN A 38 -4.45 8.10 -6.11
N VAL A 39 -3.65 7.19 -5.56
CA VAL A 39 -2.19 7.12 -5.77
C VAL A 39 -1.74 5.67 -5.92
N PRO A 40 -2.05 5.01 -7.07
CA PRO A 40 -1.81 3.57 -7.25
C PRO A 40 -0.33 3.18 -7.14
N SER A 41 0.60 4.10 -7.44
CA SER A 41 2.05 3.91 -7.24
C SER A 41 2.40 3.71 -5.76
N LEU A 42 1.80 4.50 -4.87
CA LEU A 42 2.00 4.40 -3.43
C LEU A 42 1.44 3.08 -2.87
N ALA A 43 0.25 2.67 -3.33
CA ALA A 43 -0.31 1.39 -2.96
C ALA A 43 0.55 0.22 -3.46
N LYS A 44 1.06 0.27 -4.70
CA LYS A 44 1.98 -0.74 -5.23
C LYS A 44 3.28 -0.81 -4.41
N PHE A 45 3.84 0.35 -4.05
CA PHE A 45 5.02 0.43 -3.18
C PHE A 45 4.77 -0.21 -1.81
N TYR A 46 3.63 0.07 -1.18
CA TYR A 46 3.24 -0.56 0.08
C TYR A 46 3.21 -2.08 -0.01
N TYR A 47 2.47 -2.65 -0.98
CA TYR A 47 2.39 -4.11 -1.13
C TYR A 47 3.74 -4.74 -1.46
N SER A 48 4.54 -4.10 -2.32
CA SER A 48 5.90 -4.58 -2.61
C SER A 48 6.80 -4.54 -1.37
N THR A 49 6.62 -3.55 -0.50
CA THR A 49 7.38 -3.42 0.75
C THR A 49 6.98 -4.51 1.74
N GLU A 50 5.69 -4.83 1.86
CA GLU A 50 5.23 -5.97 2.67
C GLU A 50 5.81 -7.30 2.15
N ASP A 51 5.90 -7.49 0.83
CA ASP A 51 6.55 -8.68 0.24
C ASP A 51 8.05 -8.75 0.57
N PHE A 52 8.74 -7.61 0.54
CA PHE A 52 10.17 -7.51 0.87
C PHE A 52 10.45 -7.82 2.34
N ILE A 53 9.67 -7.21 3.27
CA ILE A 53 9.80 -7.45 4.71
C ILE A 53 9.50 -8.92 5.06
N SER A 54 8.59 -9.54 4.31
CA SER A 54 8.19 -10.93 4.53
C SER A 54 9.13 -11.96 3.91
N HIS A 55 10.35 -11.55 3.53
CA HIS A 55 11.41 -12.43 3.01
C HIS A 55 10.93 -13.33 1.85
N GLY A 56 10.08 -12.80 0.96
CA GLY A 56 9.60 -13.54 -0.21
C GLY A 56 8.35 -14.40 0.02
N GLN A 57 7.70 -14.32 1.19
CA GLN A 57 6.43 -15.04 1.44
C GLN A 57 5.19 -14.46 0.71
N LEU A 58 5.38 -13.48 -0.18
CA LEU A 58 4.33 -12.84 -0.99
C LEU A 58 3.14 -12.32 -0.14
N VAL A 59 3.42 -11.86 1.08
CA VAL A 59 2.40 -11.40 2.04
C VAL A 59 1.66 -10.16 1.53
N GLY A 60 2.38 -9.17 1.01
CA GLY A 60 1.80 -7.99 0.39
C GLY A 60 0.94 -8.33 -0.83
N THR A 61 1.37 -9.29 -1.65
CA THR A 61 0.55 -9.79 -2.76
C THR A 61 -0.75 -10.45 -2.28
N ARG A 62 -0.71 -11.25 -1.21
CA ARG A 62 -1.91 -11.83 -0.59
C ARG A 62 -2.83 -10.77 0.01
N ILE A 63 -2.27 -9.78 0.70
CA ILE A 63 -3.03 -8.65 1.26
C ILE A 63 -3.71 -7.88 0.13
N LYS A 64 -2.99 -7.57 -0.95
CA LYS A 64 -3.55 -6.89 -2.13
C LYS A 64 -4.73 -7.68 -2.71
N HIS A 65 -4.57 -8.98 -2.90
CA HIS A 65 -5.64 -9.82 -3.43
C HIS A 65 -6.88 -9.82 -2.52
N ARG A 66 -6.67 -9.98 -1.20
CA ARG A 66 -7.74 -9.92 -0.20
C ARG A 66 -8.43 -8.56 -0.18
N ASP A 67 -7.65 -7.48 -0.23
CA ASP A 67 -8.15 -6.10 -0.21
C ASP A 67 -9.01 -5.83 -1.46
N ILE A 68 -8.54 -6.19 -2.66
CA ILE A 68 -9.31 -6.03 -3.91
C ILE A 68 -10.60 -6.83 -3.86
N ASN A 69 -10.55 -8.09 -3.43
CA ASN A 69 -11.74 -8.91 -3.30
C ASN A 69 -12.72 -8.33 -2.26
N ARG A 70 -12.22 -7.71 -1.20
CA ARG A 70 -13.08 -7.07 -0.20
C ARG A 70 -13.67 -5.75 -0.66
N TRP A 71 -12.95 -4.98 -1.48
CA TRP A 71 -13.42 -3.68 -1.95
C TRP A 71 -14.33 -3.78 -3.18
N TYR A 72 -14.16 -4.82 -3.99
CA TYR A 72 -14.83 -4.96 -5.29
C TYR A 72 -15.41 -6.36 -5.56
N GLY A 73 -15.33 -7.31 -4.61
CA GLY A 73 -15.79 -8.68 -4.80
C GLY A 73 -17.29 -8.80 -5.12
N ASP A 74 -18.13 -7.99 -4.48
CA ASP A 74 -19.58 -7.97 -4.71
C ASP A 74 -19.96 -7.48 -6.13
N ILE A 75 -19.08 -6.71 -6.78
CA ILE A 75 -19.27 -6.23 -8.15
C ILE A 75 -18.92 -7.35 -9.16
N LEU A 76 -18.00 -8.24 -8.80
CA LEU A 76 -17.60 -9.38 -9.63
C LEU A 76 -18.61 -10.54 -9.57
N THR A 77 -19.26 -10.77 -8.42
CA THR A 77 -20.31 -11.79 -8.29
C THR A 77 -21.64 -11.37 -8.90
N SER A 78 -21.97 -10.08 -8.90
CA SER A 78 -23.21 -9.55 -9.52
C SER A 78 -23.17 -9.45 -11.05
N SER A 79 -22.01 -9.68 -11.69
CA SER A 79 -21.83 -9.65 -13.15
C SER A 79 -21.76 -11.04 -13.80
N VAL A 80 -21.89 -12.11 -13.02
CA VAL A 80 -22.11 -13.46 -13.55
C VAL A 80 -23.61 -13.64 -13.74
N PRO A 81 -24.16 -13.63 -14.96
CA PRO A 81 -25.55 -13.96 -15.17
C PRO A 81 -25.78 -15.40 -14.70
N GLU A 82 -26.75 -15.57 -13.81
CA GLU A 82 -27.28 -16.85 -13.39
C GLU A 82 -27.72 -17.58 -14.66
N SER A 83 -26.93 -18.57 -15.09
CA SER A 83 -27.28 -19.41 -16.23
C SER A 83 -28.31 -20.42 -15.76
N ASP A 84 -29.58 -20.12 -16.00
CA ASP A 84 -30.69 -21.07 -15.97
C ASP A 84 -30.48 -22.24 -16.95
#